data_AF-A0A7L4NBH1-F1
#
_entry.id   AF-A0A7L4NBH1-F1
#
_cell.length_a   1.000
_cell.length_b   1.000
_cell.length_c   1.000
_cell.angle_alpha   90.00
_cell.angle_beta   90.00
_cell.angle_gamma   90.00
#
_symmetry.space_group_name_H-M   'P 1'
#
loop_
_entity.id
_entity.type
_entity.pdbx_description
1 polymer ?
#
loop_
_entity_poly.entity_id
_entity_poly.type
_entity_poly.pdbx_seq_one_letter_code
_entity_poly.pdbx_strand_id
1 'polypeptide(L)'
;RLLQLQRTVISTDAELPDELLYGRAGYLYALLYLNTEIGPDTVPQSVVKEVIDAILESGKSFSKEERKTERCPLLYQWHRKQYVGAAHGVAGIYYMLMQPVAKVEQETLAELVKPSIDYVRHKRFRSGNYPSSLSNETDRLVHWCHGAPGVIHMLMQAYKTFKEDKYLKDAMDCSDVIWQRGLLRKGYGICHGTAGNGYSFLSLYNLTQDKKYLYRACKFAEWCLEYGAHGCRIPDRPYSLFEGMAGAIHFLSDISVPETSQFPAFELGPQRRESKVEQDS
;
A
#
# COMPACT_ATOMS: atom_id res chain seq x y z
N ARG A 1 -19.81 15.10 -1.18
CA ARG A 1 -19.17 15.05 0.16
C ARG A 1 -17.65 15.04 0.06
N LEU A 2 -17.00 14.08 -0.63
CA LEU A 2 -15.52 14.08 -0.77
C LEU A 2 -14.96 15.41 -1.29
N LEU A 3 -15.49 15.94 -2.40
CA LEU A 3 -15.05 17.23 -2.96
C LEU A 3 -15.17 18.42 -1.98
N GLN A 4 -16.04 18.34 -0.96
CA GLN A 4 -16.15 19.40 0.06
C GLN A 4 -14.94 19.42 1.02
N LEU A 5 -14.21 18.31 1.14
CA LEU A 5 -13.00 18.21 1.95
C LEU A 5 -11.75 18.74 1.24
N GLN A 6 -11.79 18.86 -0.10
CA GLN A 6 -10.65 19.22 -0.94
C GLN A 6 -9.93 20.47 -0.44
N ARG A 7 -10.67 21.53 -0.10
CA ARG A 7 -10.10 22.79 0.40
C ARG A 7 -9.25 22.60 1.65
N THR A 8 -9.68 21.75 2.58
CA THR A 8 -8.92 21.42 3.80
C THR A 8 -7.71 20.55 3.46
N VAL A 9 -7.86 19.62 2.53
CA VAL A 9 -6.80 18.68 2.12
C VAL A 9 -5.63 19.41 1.44
N ILE A 10 -5.90 20.34 0.54
CA ILE A 10 -4.85 21.05 -0.23
C ILE A 10 -4.29 22.27 0.52
N SER A 11 -4.86 22.63 1.67
CA SER A 11 -4.38 23.76 2.47
C SER A 11 -2.98 23.50 2.99
N THR A 12 -2.09 24.49 2.80
CA THR A 12 -0.72 24.49 3.33
C THR A 12 -0.67 24.78 4.83
N ASP A 13 -1.71 25.43 5.37
CA ASP A 13 -1.82 25.79 6.79
C ASP A 13 -2.40 24.67 7.65
N ALA A 14 -2.88 23.60 7.02
CA ALA A 14 -3.47 22.47 7.72
C ALA A 14 -2.38 21.49 8.19
N GLU A 15 -2.37 21.14 9.49
CA GLU A 15 -1.55 20.07 10.07
C GLU A 15 -1.93 18.65 9.56
N LEU A 16 -2.61 18.56 8.41
CA LEU A 16 -3.03 17.30 7.83
C LEU A 16 -1.78 16.51 7.39
N PRO A 17 -1.62 15.25 7.85
CA PRO A 17 -0.51 14.43 7.41
C PRO A 17 -0.70 13.94 5.97
N ASP A 18 0.30 13.28 5.43
CA ASP A 18 0.24 12.76 4.06
C ASP A 18 -0.02 11.25 3.99
N GLU A 19 0.00 10.55 5.12
CA GLU A 19 -0.13 9.09 5.17
C GLU A 19 -1.54 8.56 4.86
N LEU A 20 -1.70 7.24 4.82
CA LEU A 20 -2.86 6.60 4.22
C LEU A 20 -4.11 6.64 5.12
N LEU A 21 -3.97 6.58 6.44
CA LEU A 21 -5.13 6.40 7.33
C LEU A 21 -5.84 7.71 7.68
N TYR A 22 -5.09 8.79 7.81
CA TYR A 22 -5.58 10.11 8.24
C TYR A 22 -5.18 11.24 7.29
N GLY A 23 -4.36 10.95 6.28
CA GLY A 23 -3.71 11.97 5.47
C GLY A 23 -4.17 12.06 4.02
N ARG A 24 -3.43 12.89 3.27
CA ARG A 24 -3.69 13.18 1.86
C ARG A 24 -3.66 11.93 0.97
N ALA A 25 -2.79 10.95 1.24
CA ALA A 25 -2.77 9.70 0.47
C ALA A 25 -4.05 8.87 0.64
N GLY A 26 -4.64 8.87 1.84
CA GLY A 26 -5.94 8.22 2.08
C GLY A 26 -7.09 8.90 1.34
N TYR A 27 -7.08 10.24 1.32
CA TYR A 27 -8.03 10.99 0.52
C TYR A 27 -7.84 10.76 -0.98
N LEU A 28 -6.59 10.75 -1.45
CA LEU A 28 -6.23 10.42 -2.84
C LEU A 28 -6.75 9.03 -3.22
N TYR A 29 -6.53 8.01 -2.37
CA TYR A 29 -7.10 6.67 -2.57
C TYR A 29 -8.62 6.73 -2.82
N ALA A 30 -9.37 7.45 -1.98
CA ALA A 30 -10.82 7.56 -2.14
C ALA A 30 -11.24 8.18 -3.47
N LEU A 31 -10.51 9.19 -3.95
CA LEU A 31 -10.77 9.80 -5.26
C LEU A 31 -10.49 8.82 -6.41
N LEU A 32 -9.33 8.15 -6.36
CA LEU A 32 -8.92 7.19 -7.39
C LEU A 32 -9.82 5.95 -7.40
N TYR A 33 -10.31 5.53 -6.23
CA TYR A 33 -11.26 4.43 -6.10
C TYR A 33 -12.56 4.74 -6.83
N LEU A 34 -13.12 5.95 -6.68
CA LEU A 34 -14.32 6.36 -7.43
C LEU A 34 -14.08 6.34 -8.94
N ASN A 35 -12.93 6.85 -9.39
CA ASN A 35 -12.55 6.83 -10.81
C ASN A 35 -12.31 5.42 -11.36
N THR A 36 -12.04 4.44 -10.48
CA THR A 36 -11.82 3.05 -10.87
C THR A 36 -13.14 2.27 -10.93
N GLU A 37 -14.03 2.46 -9.94
CA GLU A 37 -15.27 1.69 -9.81
C GLU A 37 -16.45 2.25 -10.60
N ILE A 38 -16.59 3.58 -10.67
CA ILE A 38 -17.70 4.23 -11.36
C ILE A 38 -17.34 4.48 -12.82
N GLY A 39 -16.16 5.05 -13.05
CA GLY A 39 -15.63 5.28 -14.38
C GLY A 39 -14.64 6.46 -14.42
N PRO A 40 -13.87 6.57 -15.52
CA PRO A 40 -12.96 7.70 -15.73
C PRO A 40 -13.68 9.04 -15.53
N ASP A 41 -12.96 10.01 -14.98
CA ASP A 41 -13.43 11.39 -14.79
C ASP A 41 -14.65 11.59 -13.86
N THR A 42 -15.08 10.56 -13.12
CA THR A 42 -16.06 10.68 -12.02
C THR A 42 -15.64 11.77 -11.02
N VAL A 43 -14.36 11.79 -10.69
CA VAL A 43 -13.65 12.88 -10.03
C VAL A 43 -12.78 13.57 -11.10
N PRO A 44 -12.93 14.89 -11.31
CA PRO A 44 -12.12 15.62 -12.28
C PRO A 44 -10.62 15.47 -12.01
N GLN A 45 -9.84 15.27 -13.08
CA GLN A 45 -8.39 15.11 -12.97
C GLN A 45 -7.69 16.31 -12.31
N SER A 46 -8.24 17.52 -12.45
CA SER A 46 -7.73 18.71 -11.76
C SER A 46 -7.75 18.57 -10.24
N VAL A 47 -8.83 18.02 -9.68
CA VAL A 47 -8.97 17.76 -8.24
C VAL A 47 -7.93 16.75 -7.78
N VAL A 48 -7.75 15.67 -8.53
CA VAL A 48 -6.74 14.64 -8.25
C VAL A 48 -5.33 15.25 -8.28
N LYS A 49 -5.04 16.07 -9.28
CA LYS A 49 -3.76 16.76 -9.44
C LYS A 49 -3.45 17.70 -8.27
N GLU A 50 -4.42 18.50 -7.82
CA GLU A 50 -4.19 19.41 -6.67
C GLU A 50 -3.80 18.66 -5.38
N VAL A 51 -4.39 17.48 -5.14
CA VAL A 51 -4.02 16.63 -3.99
C VAL A 51 -2.61 16.07 -4.15
N ILE A 52 -2.25 15.61 -5.36
CA ILE A 52 -0.91 15.12 -5.68
C ILE A 52 0.13 16.23 -5.49
N ASP A 53 -0.14 17.42 -6.02
CA ASP A 53 0.75 18.58 -5.90
C ASP A 53 0.98 18.90 -4.41
N ALA A 54 -0.08 18.89 -3.58
CA ALA A 54 0.05 19.10 -2.14
C ALA A 54 0.91 18.03 -1.44
N ILE A 55 0.76 16.74 -1.81
CA ILE A 55 1.60 15.65 -1.29
C ILE A 55 3.07 15.84 -1.69
N LEU A 56 3.34 16.26 -2.93
CA LEU A 56 4.69 16.46 -3.45
C LEU A 56 5.36 17.68 -2.78
N GLU A 57 4.66 18.80 -2.64
CA GLU A 57 5.19 20.00 -1.98
C GLU A 57 5.49 19.75 -0.49
N SER A 58 4.58 19.06 0.22
CA SER A 58 4.80 18.65 1.61
C SER A 58 6.04 17.76 1.73
N GLY A 59 6.15 16.74 0.86
CA GLY A 59 7.27 15.80 0.87
C GLY A 59 8.62 16.43 0.57
N LYS A 60 8.67 17.36 -0.40
CA LYS A 60 9.87 18.13 -0.74
C LYS A 60 10.29 19.04 0.41
N SER A 61 9.33 19.72 1.03
CA SER A 61 9.58 20.65 2.14
C SER A 61 10.18 19.92 3.34
N PHE A 62 9.55 18.83 3.77
CA PHE A 62 10.06 18.04 4.90
C PHE A 62 11.41 17.37 4.60
N SER A 63 11.60 16.87 3.38
CA SER A 63 12.91 16.35 2.94
C SER A 63 14.02 17.40 3.01
N LYS A 64 13.72 18.65 2.64
CA LYS A 64 14.66 19.78 2.75
C LYS A 64 14.96 20.12 4.20
N GLU A 65 13.96 20.17 5.07
CA GLU A 65 14.13 20.41 6.52
C GLU A 65 15.05 19.36 7.16
N GLU A 66 14.87 18.09 6.79
CA GLU A 66 15.69 16.95 7.26
C GLU A 66 17.05 16.84 6.56
N ARG A 67 17.36 17.76 5.62
CA ARG A 67 18.58 17.77 4.80
C ARG A 67 18.81 16.44 4.07
N LYS A 68 17.73 15.91 3.47
CA LYS A 68 17.71 14.63 2.75
C LYS A 68 17.47 14.76 1.25
N THR A 69 17.25 15.96 0.72
CA THR A 69 16.83 16.20 -0.68
C THR A 69 17.64 15.41 -1.71
N GLU A 70 18.97 15.38 -1.59
CA GLU A 70 19.85 14.66 -2.54
C GLU A 70 19.66 13.14 -2.53
N ARG A 71 19.28 12.56 -1.40
CA ARG A 71 19.16 11.10 -1.22
C ARG A 71 17.72 10.61 -1.30
N CYS A 72 16.77 11.45 -0.88
CA CYS A 72 15.36 11.11 -0.74
C CYS A 72 14.54 12.40 -0.98
N PRO A 73 14.27 12.79 -2.24
CA PRO A 73 13.65 14.08 -2.56
C PRO A 73 12.28 14.30 -1.90
N LEU A 74 11.53 13.22 -1.71
CA LEU A 74 10.29 13.19 -0.93
C LEU A 74 10.53 12.45 0.38
N LEU A 75 10.14 13.05 1.51
CA LEU A 75 10.15 12.41 2.82
C LEU A 75 8.94 12.90 3.61
N TYR A 76 8.43 12.09 4.53
CA TYR A 76 7.21 12.39 5.27
C TYR A 76 7.33 12.01 6.74
N GLN A 77 6.48 12.61 7.57
CA GLN A 77 6.35 12.24 8.98
C GLN A 77 4.88 12.19 9.42
N TRP A 78 4.64 11.38 10.44
CA TRP A 78 3.38 11.35 11.18
C TRP A 78 3.70 11.13 12.66
N HIS A 79 3.08 11.88 13.57
CA HIS A 79 3.42 11.88 15.02
C HIS A 79 4.94 11.91 15.30
N ARG A 80 5.65 12.82 14.61
CA ARG A 80 7.12 13.03 14.74
C ARG A 80 7.97 11.81 14.41
N LYS A 81 7.44 10.88 13.61
CA LYS A 81 8.15 9.68 13.16
C LYS A 81 8.11 9.58 11.64
N GLN A 82 9.26 9.26 11.06
CA GLN A 82 9.42 8.95 9.64
C GLN A 82 9.03 7.49 9.40
N TYR A 83 7.73 7.22 9.34
CA TYR A 83 7.21 5.88 9.15
C TYR A 83 7.54 5.31 7.76
N VAL A 84 7.78 4.01 7.70
CA VAL A 84 8.17 3.32 6.45
C VAL A 84 7.01 2.55 5.82
N GLY A 85 6.19 1.87 6.64
CA GLY A 85 5.16 0.94 6.17
C GLY A 85 3.98 1.58 5.41
N ALA A 86 3.01 0.76 5.00
CA ALA A 86 1.93 1.18 4.11
C ALA A 86 0.86 2.07 4.78
N ALA A 87 0.58 1.85 6.07
CA ALA A 87 -0.47 2.59 6.77
C ALA A 87 -0.08 4.06 7.01
N HIS A 88 1.02 4.27 7.74
CA HIS A 88 1.42 5.60 8.22
C HIS A 88 2.64 6.18 7.52
N GLY A 89 3.19 5.46 6.56
CA GLY A 89 4.55 5.69 6.07
C GLY A 89 4.66 5.89 4.58
N VAL A 90 5.92 6.09 4.19
CA VAL A 90 6.27 6.45 2.82
C VAL A 90 5.93 5.36 1.80
N ALA A 91 5.88 4.08 2.19
CA ALA A 91 5.49 3.02 1.26
C ALA A 91 4.05 3.18 0.75
N GLY A 92 3.11 3.57 1.62
CA GLY A 92 1.72 3.82 1.22
C GLY A 92 1.59 5.05 0.34
N ILE A 93 2.30 6.12 0.69
CA ILE A 93 2.31 7.38 -0.07
C ILE A 93 2.86 7.16 -1.48
N TYR A 94 4.05 6.55 -1.60
CA TYR A 94 4.65 6.28 -2.91
C TYR A 94 3.84 5.30 -3.74
N TYR A 95 3.24 4.29 -3.10
CA TYR A 95 2.35 3.37 -3.80
C TYR A 95 1.14 4.09 -4.41
N MET A 96 0.54 5.05 -3.70
CA MET A 96 -0.56 5.88 -4.21
C MET A 96 -0.12 6.82 -5.35
N LEU A 97 1.03 7.50 -5.21
CA LEU A 97 1.57 8.38 -6.25
C LEU A 97 1.89 7.63 -7.56
N MET A 98 2.24 6.34 -7.48
CA MET A 98 2.53 5.52 -8.65
C MET A 98 1.30 4.86 -9.28
N GLN A 99 0.09 5.08 -8.76
CA GLN A 99 -1.12 4.50 -9.36
C GLN A 99 -1.36 5.09 -10.76
N PRO A 100 -1.56 4.28 -11.80
CA PRO A 100 -1.78 4.80 -13.16
C PRO A 100 -2.96 5.76 -13.26
N VAL A 101 -4.03 5.51 -12.49
CA VAL A 101 -5.24 6.35 -12.42
C VAL A 101 -4.94 7.75 -11.85
N ALA A 102 -3.86 7.90 -11.08
CA ALA A 102 -3.42 9.19 -10.57
C ALA A 102 -2.85 10.10 -11.68
N LYS A 103 -2.36 9.52 -12.78
CA LYS A 103 -1.76 10.22 -13.93
C LYS A 103 -0.66 11.22 -13.52
N VAL A 104 0.19 10.83 -12.56
CA VAL A 104 1.40 11.59 -12.22
C VAL A 104 2.35 11.56 -13.41
N GLU A 105 2.95 12.71 -13.74
CA GLU A 105 3.88 12.83 -14.87
C GLU A 105 5.10 11.92 -14.70
N GLN A 106 5.54 11.32 -15.81
CA GLN A 106 6.62 10.33 -15.79
C GLN A 106 7.95 10.92 -15.29
N GLU A 107 8.21 12.19 -15.61
CA GLU A 107 9.38 12.94 -15.12
C GLU A 107 9.31 13.12 -13.59
N THR A 108 8.17 13.55 -13.06
CA THR A 108 7.94 13.64 -11.60
C THR A 108 8.16 12.30 -10.91
N LEU A 109 7.66 11.20 -11.47
CA LEU A 109 7.89 9.85 -10.93
C LEU A 109 9.37 9.46 -10.95
N ALA A 110 10.08 9.77 -12.04
CA ALA A 110 11.49 9.42 -12.21
C ALA A 110 12.42 10.25 -11.32
N GLU A 111 12.14 11.54 -11.14
CA GLU A 111 13.02 12.49 -10.45
C GLU A 111 12.75 12.58 -8.95
N LEU A 112 11.50 12.38 -8.52
CA LEU A 112 11.12 12.54 -7.10
C LEU A 112 10.81 11.21 -6.43
N VAL A 113 9.91 10.43 -7.03
CA VAL A 113 9.38 9.21 -6.38
C VAL A 113 10.39 8.06 -6.41
N LYS A 114 10.99 7.80 -7.58
CA LYS A 114 11.96 6.72 -7.78
C LYS A 114 13.17 6.80 -6.83
N PRO A 115 13.93 7.92 -6.73
CA PRO A 115 15.05 8.00 -5.79
C PRO A 115 14.60 7.88 -4.32
N SER A 116 13.42 8.38 -3.97
CA SER A 116 12.85 8.18 -2.62
C SER A 116 12.51 6.72 -2.32
N ILE A 117 12.00 5.96 -3.29
CA ILE A 117 11.81 4.50 -3.15
C ILE A 117 13.15 3.80 -2.98
N ASP A 118 14.15 4.17 -3.80
CA ASP A 118 15.50 3.62 -3.70
C ASP A 118 16.14 3.91 -2.34
N TYR A 119 15.90 5.09 -1.75
CA TYR A 119 16.31 5.38 -0.38
C TYR A 119 15.70 4.39 0.63
N VAL A 120 14.38 4.13 0.55
CA VAL A 120 13.66 3.21 1.44
C VAL A 120 14.15 1.77 1.28
N ARG A 121 14.42 1.31 0.05
CA ARG A 121 14.94 -0.04 -0.23
C ARG A 121 16.21 -0.34 0.56
N HIS A 122 17.08 0.64 0.71
CA HIS A 122 18.34 0.52 1.46
C HIS A 122 18.16 0.61 2.99
N LYS A 123 16.94 0.71 3.50
CA LYS A 123 16.62 0.69 4.95
C LYS A 123 16.17 -0.68 5.47
N ARG A 124 16.12 -1.68 4.60
CA ARG A 124 15.79 -3.05 4.98
C ARG A 124 16.78 -3.61 6.01
N PHE A 125 16.27 -4.39 6.95
CA PHE A 125 17.08 -5.16 7.90
C PHE A 125 17.83 -6.28 7.18
N ARG A 126 18.80 -6.89 7.87
CA ARG A 126 19.52 -8.08 7.38
C ARG A 126 18.59 -9.26 7.09
N SER A 127 17.43 -9.34 7.76
CA SER A 127 16.43 -10.37 7.50
C SER A 127 15.67 -10.20 6.18
N GLY A 128 15.77 -9.03 5.54
CA GLY A 128 14.90 -8.62 4.42
C GLY A 128 13.64 -7.87 4.83
N ASN A 129 13.30 -7.82 6.13
CA ASN A 129 12.16 -7.04 6.63
C ASN A 129 12.47 -5.54 6.65
N TYR A 130 11.44 -4.70 6.88
CA TYR A 130 11.58 -3.25 6.97
C TYR A 130 11.27 -2.72 8.38
N PRO A 131 11.95 -1.65 8.81
CA PRO A 131 11.66 -1.02 10.10
C PRO A 131 10.28 -0.35 10.08
N SER A 132 9.66 -0.16 11.25
CA SER A 132 8.40 0.58 11.31
C SER A 132 8.56 2.06 10.99
N SER A 133 9.70 2.64 11.38
CA SER A 133 10.12 4.02 11.10
C SER A 133 11.64 4.06 10.88
N LEU A 134 12.16 5.09 10.20
CA LEU A 134 13.58 5.18 9.84
C LEU A 134 14.56 5.15 11.04
N SER A 135 14.09 5.54 12.23
CA SER A 135 14.86 5.49 13.48
C SER A 135 14.69 4.19 14.28
N ASN A 136 13.81 3.28 13.87
CA ASN A 136 13.56 2.04 14.61
C ASN A 136 14.50 0.93 14.14
N GLU A 137 15.32 0.42 15.06
CA GLU A 137 16.28 -0.65 14.80
C GLU A 137 15.75 -2.05 15.14
N THR A 138 14.51 -2.14 15.64
CA THR A 138 13.92 -3.42 16.07
C THR A 138 13.19 -4.14 14.94
N ASP A 139 13.77 -5.23 14.45
CA ASP A 139 13.18 -6.11 13.43
C ASP A 139 12.15 -7.07 14.02
N ARG A 140 10.92 -6.58 14.21
CA ARG A 140 9.84 -7.35 14.83
C ARG A 140 8.56 -7.42 14.02
N LEU A 141 8.12 -6.29 13.46
CA LEU A 141 6.79 -6.18 12.88
C LEU A 141 6.78 -6.74 11.45
N VAL A 142 5.91 -7.71 11.20
CA VAL A 142 5.65 -8.30 9.87
C VAL A 142 4.18 -8.12 9.59
N HIS A 143 3.78 -6.84 9.43
CA HIS A 143 2.39 -6.41 9.25
C HIS A 143 2.25 -5.58 7.98
N TRP A 144 1.03 -5.48 7.44
CA TRP A 144 0.74 -4.52 6.37
C TRP A 144 1.01 -3.08 6.83
N CYS A 145 0.58 -2.70 8.03
CA CYS A 145 0.82 -1.36 8.54
C CYS A 145 2.31 -1.02 8.72
N HIS A 146 3.12 -2.01 9.12
CA HIS A 146 4.55 -1.87 9.39
C HIS A 146 5.32 -3.16 9.09
N GLY A 147 6.22 -3.11 8.10
CA GLY A 147 7.11 -4.20 7.71
C GLY A 147 6.95 -4.61 6.25
N ALA A 148 7.59 -5.74 5.90
CA ALA A 148 7.59 -6.32 4.55
C ALA A 148 6.18 -6.47 3.92
N PRO A 149 5.11 -6.89 4.64
CA PRO A 149 3.80 -7.05 4.01
C PRO A 149 3.18 -5.75 3.49
N GLY A 150 3.55 -4.59 4.04
CA GLY A 150 3.11 -3.30 3.48
C GLY A 150 4.04 -2.80 2.37
N VAL A 151 5.34 -2.94 2.57
CA VAL A 151 6.37 -2.41 1.65
C VAL A 151 6.37 -3.14 0.30
N ILE A 152 6.05 -4.43 0.29
CA ILE A 152 5.99 -5.25 -0.93
C ILE A 152 5.09 -4.64 -2.02
N HIS A 153 3.96 -4.03 -1.66
CA HIS A 153 3.03 -3.41 -2.62
C HIS A 153 3.67 -2.22 -3.35
N MET A 154 4.40 -1.37 -2.62
CA MET A 154 5.20 -0.29 -3.21
C MET A 154 6.26 -0.84 -4.18
N LEU A 155 6.97 -1.91 -3.79
CA LEU A 155 8.01 -2.52 -4.63
C LEU A 155 7.43 -3.13 -5.91
N MET A 156 6.31 -3.85 -5.81
CA MET A 156 5.60 -4.39 -6.97
C MET A 156 5.11 -3.29 -7.90
N GLN A 157 4.58 -2.18 -7.35
CA GLN A 157 4.16 -1.05 -8.16
C GLN A 157 5.36 -0.33 -8.81
N ALA A 158 6.47 -0.17 -8.09
CA ALA A 158 7.71 0.39 -8.63
C ALA A 158 8.25 -0.47 -9.79
N TYR A 159 8.21 -1.79 -9.68
CA TYR A 159 8.54 -2.68 -10.79
C TYR A 159 7.62 -2.45 -11.99
N LYS A 160 6.29 -2.37 -11.77
CA LYS A 160 5.33 -2.11 -12.85
C LYS A 160 5.59 -0.76 -13.54
N THR A 161 5.94 0.28 -12.79
CA THR A 161 6.16 1.65 -13.29
C THR A 161 7.52 1.84 -13.96
N PHE A 162 8.61 1.39 -13.33
CA PHE A 162 9.98 1.68 -13.77
C PHE A 162 10.65 0.51 -14.52
N LYS A 163 10.06 -0.68 -14.49
CA LYS A 163 10.57 -1.89 -15.17
C LYS A 163 12.00 -2.29 -14.79
N GLU A 164 12.42 -2.02 -13.55
CA GLU A 164 13.73 -2.43 -13.03
C GLU A 164 13.61 -3.65 -12.12
N ASP A 165 14.32 -4.73 -12.47
CA ASP A 165 14.26 -6.04 -11.77
C ASP A 165 14.62 -5.96 -10.29
N LYS A 166 15.39 -4.95 -9.88
CA LYS A 166 15.75 -4.71 -8.48
C LYS A 166 14.51 -4.58 -7.56
N TYR A 167 13.42 -4.00 -8.07
CA TYR A 167 12.19 -3.83 -7.33
C TYR A 167 11.43 -5.15 -7.17
N LEU A 168 11.34 -5.95 -8.23
CA LEU A 168 10.72 -7.27 -8.18
C LEU A 168 11.53 -8.20 -7.26
N LYS A 169 12.87 -8.16 -7.34
CA LYS A 169 13.74 -8.91 -6.44
C LYS A 169 13.48 -8.60 -4.98
N ASP A 170 13.42 -7.32 -4.60
CA ASP A 170 13.12 -6.93 -3.21
C ASP A 170 11.70 -7.33 -2.79
N ALA A 171 10.72 -7.34 -3.71
CA ALA A 171 9.37 -7.83 -3.45
C ALA A 171 9.35 -9.34 -3.19
N MET A 172 10.14 -10.12 -3.94
CA MET A 172 10.32 -11.55 -3.69
C MET A 172 11.03 -11.80 -2.36
N ASP A 173 12.06 -11.02 -2.01
CA ASP A 173 12.73 -11.08 -0.70
C ASP A 173 11.72 -10.80 0.44
N CYS A 174 10.85 -9.78 0.28
CA CYS A 174 9.75 -9.52 1.22
C CYS A 174 8.85 -10.75 1.37
N SER A 175 8.48 -11.40 0.26
CA SER A 175 7.61 -12.58 0.30
C SER A 175 8.23 -13.74 1.11
N ASP A 176 9.56 -13.88 1.11
CA ASP A 176 10.23 -14.92 1.88
C ASP A 176 10.23 -14.60 3.38
N VAL A 177 10.37 -13.32 3.77
CA VAL A 177 10.16 -12.87 5.16
C VAL A 177 8.74 -13.19 5.62
N ILE A 178 7.74 -12.84 4.80
CA ILE A 178 6.33 -13.07 5.11
C ILE A 178 6.07 -14.57 5.25
N TRP A 179 6.65 -15.39 4.38
CA TRP A 179 6.49 -16.84 4.45
C TRP A 179 7.03 -17.42 5.76
N GLN A 180 8.19 -16.94 6.22
CA GLN A 180 8.84 -17.45 7.43
C GLN A 180 8.23 -16.90 8.73
N ARG A 181 7.69 -15.68 8.72
CA ARG A 181 7.34 -14.92 9.95
C ARG A 181 5.92 -14.34 9.95
N GLY A 182 5.14 -14.56 8.89
CA GLY A 182 3.87 -13.88 8.65
C GLY A 182 2.62 -14.57 9.22
N LEU A 183 2.75 -15.75 9.83
CA LEU A 183 1.68 -16.35 10.64
C LEU A 183 1.69 -15.72 12.04
N LEU A 184 0.77 -14.81 12.30
CA LEU A 184 0.84 -13.93 13.47
C LEU A 184 -0.01 -14.44 14.63
N ARG A 185 0.60 -14.58 15.81
CA ARG A 185 -0.15 -14.76 17.07
C ARG A 185 -0.95 -13.51 17.49
N LYS A 186 -0.77 -12.38 16.79
CA LYS A 186 -1.52 -11.15 17.01
C LYS A 186 -3.00 -11.30 16.59
N GLY A 187 -3.28 -12.11 15.58
CA GLY A 187 -4.64 -12.33 15.07
C GLY A 187 -4.67 -12.58 13.57
N TYR A 188 -5.88 -12.64 13.02
CA TYR A 188 -6.12 -13.03 11.62
C TYR A 188 -6.57 -11.86 10.72
N GLY A 189 -6.73 -10.64 11.25
CA GLY A 189 -7.17 -9.48 10.47
C GLY A 189 -6.19 -9.03 9.38
N ILE A 190 -6.51 -7.94 8.69
CA ILE A 190 -5.74 -7.49 7.52
C ILE A 190 -4.68 -6.42 7.83
N CYS A 191 -4.87 -5.56 8.85
CA CYS A 191 -3.90 -4.51 9.18
C CYS A 191 -2.57 -5.10 9.68
N HIS A 192 -2.66 -6.14 10.49
CA HIS A 192 -1.55 -6.77 11.20
C HIS A 192 -1.91 -8.19 11.67
N GLY A 193 -2.54 -8.97 10.78
CA GLY A 193 -2.88 -10.37 11.00
C GLY A 193 -2.52 -11.24 9.80
N THR A 194 -2.71 -12.55 9.94
CA THR A 194 -2.33 -13.51 8.91
C THR A 194 -3.03 -13.26 7.57
N ALA A 195 -4.31 -12.87 7.55
CA ALA A 195 -5.02 -12.63 6.28
C ALA A 195 -4.40 -11.47 5.49
N GLY A 196 -4.05 -10.37 6.16
CA GLY A 196 -3.38 -9.23 5.53
C GLY A 196 -2.04 -9.60 4.91
N ASN A 197 -1.28 -10.44 5.60
CA ASN A 197 -0.03 -10.97 5.09
C ASN A 197 -0.24 -11.92 3.90
N GLY A 198 -1.36 -12.65 3.87
CA GLY A 198 -1.75 -13.52 2.76
C GLY A 198 -1.96 -12.75 1.45
N TYR A 199 -2.55 -11.55 1.51
CA TYR A 199 -2.72 -10.68 0.33
C TYR A 199 -1.38 -10.36 -0.35
N SER A 200 -0.28 -10.21 0.39
CA SER A 200 1.03 -9.96 -0.21
C SER A 200 1.43 -11.06 -1.21
N PHE A 201 1.04 -12.31 -0.96
CA PHE A 201 1.27 -13.41 -1.90
C PHE A 201 0.31 -13.40 -3.09
N LEU A 202 -0.96 -13.04 -2.88
CA LEU A 202 -1.92 -12.89 -3.98
C LEU A 202 -1.49 -11.77 -4.94
N SER A 203 -1.09 -10.61 -4.42
CA SER A 203 -0.59 -9.50 -5.24
C SER A 203 0.67 -9.88 -6.01
N LEU A 204 1.59 -10.63 -5.40
CA LEU A 204 2.81 -11.09 -6.07
C LEU A 204 2.53 -12.20 -7.09
N TYR A 205 1.57 -13.09 -6.82
CA TYR A 205 1.07 -14.06 -7.79
C TYR A 205 0.47 -13.35 -9.00
N ASN A 206 -0.40 -12.36 -8.81
CA ASN A 206 -1.02 -11.62 -9.90
C ASN A 206 0.01 -10.89 -10.77
N LEU A 207 1.12 -10.43 -10.18
CA LEU A 207 2.22 -9.83 -10.93
C LEU A 207 3.08 -10.84 -11.69
N THR A 208 3.42 -11.98 -11.08
CA THR A 208 4.45 -12.90 -11.61
C THR A 208 3.89 -14.13 -12.31
N GLN A 209 2.63 -14.48 -12.04
CA GLN A 209 1.97 -15.72 -12.41
C GLN A 209 2.67 -16.99 -11.89
N ASP A 210 3.62 -16.85 -10.94
CA ASP A 210 4.27 -17.98 -10.30
C ASP A 210 3.36 -18.61 -9.24
N LYS A 211 2.91 -19.84 -9.51
CA LYS A 211 2.01 -20.63 -8.66
C LYS A 211 2.58 -20.88 -7.25
N LYS A 212 3.89 -20.71 -7.02
CA LYS A 212 4.49 -20.71 -5.68
C LYS A 212 3.80 -19.71 -4.76
N TYR A 213 3.50 -18.50 -5.25
CA TYR A 213 2.90 -17.47 -4.41
C TYR A 213 1.42 -17.75 -4.15
N LEU A 214 0.67 -18.24 -5.15
CA LEU A 214 -0.70 -18.71 -4.93
C LEU A 214 -0.74 -19.82 -3.87
N TYR A 215 0.17 -20.79 -3.94
CA TYR A 215 0.29 -21.84 -2.92
C TYR A 215 0.54 -21.26 -1.52
N ARG A 216 1.43 -20.27 -1.38
CA ARG A 216 1.68 -19.60 -0.09
C ARG A 216 0.43 -18.87 0.43
N ALA A 217 -0.32 -18.20 -0.45
CA ALA A 217 -1.60 -17.60 -0.09
C ALA A 217 -2.59 -18.65 0.43
N CYS A 218 -2.71 -19.80 -0.25
CA CYS A 218 -3.58 -20.89 0.19
C CYS A 218 -3.18 -21.44 1.57
N LYS A 219 -1.88 -21.53 1.87
CA LYS A 219 -1.41 -21.94 3.21
C LYS A 219 -1.72 -20.92 4.31
N PHE A 220 -1.75 -19.64 3.98
CA PHE A 220 -2.20 -18.60 4.89
C PHE A 220 -3.73 -18.64 5.08
N ALA A 221 -4.48 -18.96 4.01
CA ALA A 221 -5.92 -19.18 4.09
C ALA A 221 -6.27 -20.42 4.94
N GLU A 222 -5.53 -21.53 4.80
CA GLU A 222 -5.66 -22.73 5.63
C GLU A 222 -5.51 -22.41 7.12
N TRP A 223 -4.48 -21.61 7.48
CA TRP A 223 -4.33 -21.10 8.84
C TRP A 223 -5.54 -20.27 9.30
N CYS A 224 -6.10 -19.43 8.43
CA CYS A 224 -7.29 -18.63 8.71
C CYS A 224 -8.58 -19.46 8.81
N LEU A 225 -8.69 -20.62 8.15
CA LEU A 225 -9.83 -21.52 8.27
C LEU A 225 -9.92 -22.16 9.67
N GLU A 226 -8.77 -22.33 10.34
CA GLU A 226 -8.69 -22.71 11.75
C GLU A 226 -8.82 -21.50 12.70
N TYR A 227 -9.69 -20.54 12.35
CA TYR A 227 -9.85 -19.29 13.10
C TYR A 227 -10.15 -19.56 14.57
N GLY A 228 -9.31 -19.02 15.45
CA GLY A 228 -9.47 -19.15 16.91
C GLY A 228 -8.80 -20.39 17.51
N ALA A 229 -8.29 -21.32 16.71
CA ALA A 229 -7.61 -22.52 17.21
C ALA A 229 -6.18 -22.27 17.71
N HIS A 230 -5.54 -21.17 17.27
CA HIS A 230 -4.10 -20.93 17.49
C HIS A 230 -3.73 -20.14 18.74
N GLY A 231 -4.69 -19.88 19.64
CA GLY A 231 -4.46 -19.07 20.84
C GLY A 231 -4.08 -17.61 20.54
N CYS A 232 -4.54 -17.08 19.41
CA CYS A 232 -4.36 -15.68 19.04
C CYS A 232 -5.13 -14.76 19.99
N ARG A 233 -4.66 -13.50 20.11
CA ARG A 233 -5.39 -12.47 20.86
C ARG A 233 -6.70 -12.11 20.18
N ILE A 234 -7.70 -11.71 20.96
CA ILE A 234 -8.93 -11.11 20.45
C ILE A 234 -8.62 -9.65 20.06
N PRO A 235 -8.94 -9.21 18.82
CA PRO A 235 -8.74 -7.82 18.40
C PRO A 235 -9.63 -6.83 19.18
N ASP A 236 -9.23 -5.56 19.23
CA ASP A 236 -10.02 -4.51 19.91
C ASP A 236 -11.40 -4.31 19.27
N ARG A 237 -11.48 -4.46 17.94
CA ARG A 237 -12.74 -4.52 17.18
C ARG A 237 -12.87 -5.87 16.47
N PRO A 238 -13.35 -6.94 17.17
CA PRO A 238 -13.30 -8.33 16.69
C PRO A 238 -14.00 -8.61 15.36
N TYR A 239 -14.96 -7.77 14.95
CA TYR A 239 -15.74 -7.96 13.73
C TYR A 239 -15.44 -6.91 12.65
N SER A 240 -14.49 -6.00 12.89
CA SER A 240 -14.14 -4.95 11.92
C SER A 240 -13.39 -5.49 10.72
N LEU A 241 -13.37 -4.70 9.64
CA LEU A 241 -12.62 -5.03 8.42
C LEU A 241 -11.12 -5.12 8.68
N PHE A 242 -10.51 -4.11 9.33
CA PHE A 242 -9.05 -4.01 9.42
C PHE A 242 -8.42 -4.86 10.53
N GLU A 243 -9.12 -5.09 11.64
CA GLU A 243 -8.57 -5.84 12.78
C GLU A 243 -9.20 -7.22 12.95
N GLY A 244 -10.45 -7.36 12.54
CA GLY A 244 -11.32 -8.45 12.95
C GLY A 244 -11.66 -9.45 11.86
N MET A 245 -12.72 -10.21 12.14
CA MET A 245 -13.23 -11.32 11.35
C MET A 245 -13.63 -10.91 9.93
N ALA A 246 -14.16 -9.70 9.73
CA ALA A 246 -14.55 -9.24 8.39
C ALA A 246 -13.36 -9.18 7.43
N GLY A 247 -12.16 -8.82 7.90
CA GLY A 247 -10.94 -8.85 7.08
C GLY A 247 -10.49 -10.27 6.72
N ALA A 248 -10.59 -11.20 7.67
CA ALA A 248 -10.28 -12.61 7.41
C ALA A 248 -11.27 -13.22 6.40
N ILE A 249 -12.57 -12.94 6.55
CA ILE A 249 -13.60 -13.35 5.59
C ILE A 249 -13.33 -12.77 4.21
N HIS A 250 -12.99 -11.48 4.12
CA HIS A 250 -12.69 -10.84 2.85
C HIS A 250 -11.53 -11.53 2.12
N PHE A 251 -10.44 -11.84 2.83
CA PHE A 251 -9.31 -12.60 2.26
C PHE A 251 -9.71 -14.00 1.79
N LEU A 252 -10.50 -14.73 2.59
CA LEU A 252 -10.99 -16.07 2.23
C LEU A 252 -11.97 -16.03 1.05
N SER A 253 -12.70 -14.93 0.86
CA SER A 253 -13.52 -14.72 -0.32
C SER A 253 -12.64 -14.46 -1.55
N ASP A 254 -11.69 -13.53 -1.43
CA ASP A 254 -10.82 -13.12 -2.54
C ASP A 254 -9.94 -14.25 -3.07
N ILE A 255 -9.46 -15.15 -2.21
CA ILE A 255 -8.66 -16.30 -2.66
C ILE A 255 -9.45 -17.29 -3.52
N SER A 256 -10.78 -17.24 -3.51
CA SER A 256 -11.61 -18.07 -4.39
C SER A 256 -11.53 -17.65 -5.87
N VAL A 257 -11.14 -16.40 -6.15
CA VAL A 257 -10.90 -15.86 -7.49
C VAL A 257 -9.61 -15.01 -7.48
N PRO A 258 -8.44 -15.67 -7.31
CA PRO A 258 -7.18 -15.00 -6.97
C PRO A 258 -6.73 -13.97 -8.02
N GLU A 259 -7.10 -14.15 -9.30
CA GLU A 259 -6.75 -13.26 -10.41
C GLU A 259 -7.37 -11.86 -10.24
N THR A 260 -8.43 -11.75 -9.45
CA THR A 260 -9.15 -10.48 -9.20
C THR A 260 -8.97 -9.95 -7.78
N SER A 261 -8.27 -10.68 -6.90
CA SER A 261 -8.11 -10.31 -5.49
C SER A 261 -7.36 -9.00 -5.32
N GLN A 262 -7.78 -8.21 -4.33
CA GLN A 262 -7.17 -6.91 -4.02
C GLN A 262 -7.18 -6.68 -2.51
N PHE A 263 -6.05 -6.22 -1.95
CA PHE A 263 -6.03 -5.79 -0.56
C PHE A 263 -7.06 -4.63 -0.37
N PRO A 264 -8.10 -4.80 0.46
CA PRO A 264 -9.22 -3.88 0.50
C PRO A 264 -8.82 -2.53 1.09
N ALA A 265 -9.40 -1.45 0.56
CA ALA A 265 -9.11 -0.07 0.97
C ALA A 265 -7.62 0.34 0.82
N PHE A 266 -6.88 -0.32 -0.09
CA PHE A 266 -5.49 0.03 -0.40
C PHE A 266 -5.13 -0.24 -1.86
N GLU A 267 -5.27 -1.48 -2.33
CA GLU A 267 -5.05 -1.78 -3.75
C GLU A 267 -6.24 -1.27 -4.60
N LEU A 268 -5.92 -0.84 -5.81
CA LEU A 268 -6.91 -0.41 -6.80
C LEU A 268 -6.95 -1.40 -7.95
N GLY A 269 -8.16 -1.74 -8.40
CA GLY A 269 -8.37 -2.61 -9.53
C GLY A 269 -7.98 -1.99 -10.87
N PRO A 270 -7.94 -2.80 -11.94
CA PRO A 270 -7.83 -2.27 -13.30
C PRO A 270 -9.06 -1.41 -13.60
N GLN A 271 -8.87 -0.25 -14.27
CA GLN A 271 -10.01 0.54 -14.73
C GLN A 271 -10.89 -0.30 -15.65
N ARG A 272 -12.20 -0.30 -15.40
CA ARG A 272 -13.17 -0.90 -16.31
C ARG A 272 -13.06 -0.16 -17.64
N ARG A 273 -12.66 -0.87 -18.69
CA ARG A 273 -12.77 -0.33 -20.05
C ARG A 273 -14.26 -0.20 -20.34
N GLU A 274 -14.70 0.97 -20.79
CA GLU A 274 -16.05 1.12 -21.35
C GLU A 274 -16.21 0.04 -22.44
N SER A 275 -17.12 -0.89 -22.21
CA SER A 275 -17.62 -1.74 -23.28
C SER A 275 -18.25 -0.80 -24.28
N LYS A 276 -17.59 -0.57 -25.42
CA LYS A 276 -18.25 0.01 -26.58
C LYS A 276 -19.48 -0.84 -26.81
N VAL A 277 -20.65 -0.27 -26.56
CA VAL A 277 -21.91 -0.84 -27.00
C VAL A 277 -21.78 -0.88 -28.52
N GLU A 278 -21.59 -2.07 -29.07
CA GLU A 278 -21.87 -2.33 -30.48
C GLU A 278 -23.36 -2.04 -30.66
N GLN A 279 -23.66 -0.82 -31.11
CA GLN A 279 -24.92 -0.54 -31.78
C GLN A 279 -24.81 -1.22 -33.15
N ASP A 280 -25.13 -2.51 -33.18
CA ASP A 280 -25.44 -3.18 -34.43
C ASP A 280 -26.65 -2.47 -35.06
N SER A 281 -26.40 -1.96 -36.26
CA SER A 281 -27.34 -1.27 -37.14
C SER A 281 -28.10 -2.26 -38.00
#